data_AF-A0A8S4R466-F1
#
_entry.id   AF-A0A8S4R466-F1
#
_cell.length_a   1.000
_cell.length_b   1.000
_cell.length_c   1.000
_cell.angle_alpha   90.00
_cell.angle_beta   90.00
_cell.angle_gamma   90.00
#
_symmetry.space_group_name_H-M   'P 1'
#
loop_
_entity.id
_entity.type
_entity.pdbx_description
1 polymer ?
#
loop_
_entity_poly.entity_id
_entity_poly.type
_entity_poly.pdbx_seq_one_letter_code
_entity_poly.pdbx_strand_id
1 'polypeptide(L)'
;MSYQGSPYSGPGDEYDFEDDGYDDIDEYRDPEDTSQQPPADDSDEDTEEASETDAPNNDEPIEIKEQMYQDKLVNLKKQLQQLEDNIHPEFLKRVKRLEHQLHERLRINRIYK
;
A
#
# COMPACT_ATOMS: atom_id res chain seq x y z
N MET A 1 -53.95 12.13 -7.49
CA MET A 1 -52.78 12.98 -7.80
C MET A 1 -51.74 12.08 -8.45
N SER A 2 -51.59 12.17 -9.77
CA SER A 2 -50.66 11.39 -10.57
C SER A 2 -49.29 12.05 -10.55
N TYR A 3 -48.27 11.31 -10.13
CA TYR A 3 -46.86 11.73 -10.18
C TYR A 3 -46.39 11.67 -11.64
N GLN A 4 -46.61 12.75 -12.39
CA GLN A 4 -45.97 12.97 -13.69
C GLN A 4 -44.87 14.01 -13.51
N GLY A 5 -43.63 13.64 -13.90
CA GLY A 5 -42.62 14.62 -14.30
C GLY A 5 -41.43 14.82 -13.36
N SER A 6 -40.74 13.75 -12.93
CA SER A 6 -39.34 13.90 -12.51
C SER A 6 -38.46 13.92 -13.78
N PRO A 7 -37.63 14.96 -14.02
CA PRO A 7 -36.80 15.08 -15.21
C PRO A 7 -35.54 14.18 -15.18
N TYR A 8 -35.44 13.27 -14.21
CA TYR A 8 -34.27 12.42 -13.97
C TYR A 8 -34.58 10.92 -14.14
N SER A 9 -35.52 10.55 -15.01
CA SER A 9 -35.84 9.14 -15.26
C SER A 9 -35.94 8.89 -16.75
N GLY A 10 -34.77 8.93 -17.41
CA GLY A 10 -34.57 8.33 -18.73
C GLY A 10 -34.03 6.90 -18.58
N PRO A 11 -34.41 5.96 -19.47
CA PRO A 11 -33.82 4.63 -19.50
C PRO A 11 -32.45 4.74 -20.17
N GLY A 12 -31.39 4.85 -19.36
CA GLY A 12 -30.03 5.04 -19.88
C GLY A 12 -29.03 5.57 -18.86
N ASP A 13 -29.46 5.84 -17.63
CA ASP A 13 -28.54 6.11 -16.52
C ASP A 13 -27.91 4.81 -16.00
N GLU A 14 -27.21 4.11 -16.88
CA GLU A 14 -26.07 3.27 -16.49
C GLU A 14 -24.96 4.25 -16.08
N TYR A 15 -25.12 4.85 -14.89
CA TYR A 15 -23.96 5.28 -14.13
C TYR A 15 -23.22 3.99 -13.83
N ASP A 16 -22.23 3.68 -14.67
CA ASP A 16 -21.21 2.69 -14.41
C ASP A 16 -20.44 3.12 -13.15
N PHE A 17 -21.05 2.80 -12.03
CA PHE A 17 -20.54 2.97 -10.68
C PHE A 17 -19.85 1.67 -10.25
N GLU A 18 -19.31 0.90 -11.20
CA GLU A 18 -18.57 -0.33 -10.96
C GLU A 18 -17.10 -0.13 -11.34
N ASP A 19 -16.42 0.76 -10.62
CA ASP A 19 -14.99 0.61 -10.29
C ASP A 19 -14.63 1.58 -9.15
N ASP A 20 -15.45 1.61 -8.10
CA ASP A 20 -14.91 2.01 -6.81
C ASP A 20 -14.09 0.84 -6.29
N GLY A 21 -12.83 0.75 -6.75
CA GLY A 21 -11.81 -0.19 -6.29
C GLY A 21 -11.52 -0.08 -4.78
N TYR A 22 -12.53 -0.41 -3.98
CA TYR A 22 -12.48 -0.72 -2.56
C TYR A 22 -11.77 -2.06 -2.32
N ASP A 23 -11.39 -2.78 -3.38
CA ASP A 23 -10.54 -3.98 -3.31
C ASP A 23 -9.08 -3.67 -2.90
N ASP A 24 -8.59 -2.42 -3.05
CA ASP A 24 -7.23 -2.02 -2.65
C ASP A 24 -7.09 -1.72 -1.14
N ILE A 25 -8.17 -1.80 -0.36
CA ILE A 25 -8.13 -1.53 1.09
C ILE A 25 -7.77 -2.78 1.91
N ASP A 26 -8.03 -3.99 1.39
CA ASP A 26 -7.66 -5.23 2.06
C ASP A 26 -6.17 -5.59 1.91
N GLU A 27 -5.44 -5.01 0.95
CA GLU A 27 -3.98 -5.24 0.78
C GLU A 27 -3.14 -4.57 1.88
N TYR A 28 -3.71 -3.64 2.65
CA TYR A 28 -3.04 -2.97 3.78
C TYR A 28 -3.36 -3.60 5.15
N ARG A 29 -4.17 -4.66 5.23
CA ARG A 29 -4.40 -5.37 6.50
C ARG A 29 -3.28 -6.39 6.71
N ASP A 30 -2.25 -5.98 7.43
CA ASP A 30 -1.14 -6.82 7.86
C ASP A 30 -1.67 -8.02 8.71
N PRO A 31 -1.55 -9.28 8.24
CA PRO A 31 -1.98 -10.44 9.02
C PRO A 31 -1.10 -10.69 10.26
N GLU A 32 0.03 -10.00 10.40
CA GLU A 32 1.00 -10.21 11.49
C GLU A 32 0.65 -9.47 12.80
N ASP A 33 -0.23 -8.47 12.79
CA ASP A 33 -0.53 -7.65 13.99
C ASP A 33 -1.50 -8.33 14.99
N THR A 34 -1.95 -9.56 14.72
CA THR A 34 -2.84 -10.30 15.63
C THR A 34 -2.11 -11.37 16.46
N SER A 35 -0.79 -11.49 16.32
CA SER A 35 -0.07 -12.68 16.79
C SER A 35 1.20 -12.36 17.59
N GLN A 36 1.10 -11.53 18.64
CA GLN A 36 2.16 -11.43 19.65
C GLN A 36 1.72 -10.70 20.93
N GLN A 37 0.95 -11.37 21.78
CA GLN A 37 1.03 -11.13 23.23
C GLN A 37 1.94 -12.21 23.82
N PRO A 38 3.20 -11.92 24.19
CA PRO A 38 3.97 -12.89 24.97
C PRO A 38 3.44 -12.90 26.42
N PRO A 39 3.09 -14.07 26.99
CA PRO A 39 3.01 -14.17 28.44
C PRO A 39 4.42 -14.05 29.03
N ALA A 40 4.50 -13.36 30.17
CA ALA A 40 5.71 -13.13 30.94
C ALA A 40 6.50 -14.43 31.16
N ASP A 41 7.78 -14.42 30.79
CA ASP A 41 8.71 -15.50 31.10
C ASP A 41 9.43 -15.13 32.41
N ASP A 42 9.20 -15.96 33.43
CA ASP A 42 9.85 -15.84 34.73
C ASP A 42 11.34 -16.21 34.58
N SER A 43 12.17 -15.25 34.94
CA SER A 43 13.62 -15.36 35.13
C SER A 43 14.01 -16.62 35.91
N ASP A 44 14.69 -17.57 35.23
CA ASP A 44 15.62 -18.50 35.89
C ASP A 44 16.94 -18.53 35.11
N GLU A 45 17.78 -17.59 35.50
CA GLU A 45 19.16 -17.37 35.08
C GLU A 45 20.04 -18.42 35.76
N ASP A 46 20.33 -19.52 35.06
CA ASP A 46 21.42 -20.40 35.46
C ASP A 46 22.01 -21.18 34.26
N THR A 47 23.34 -21.14 34.15
CA THR A 47 24.24 -21.92 33.26
C THR A 47 24.81 -21.21 32.02
N GLU A 48 25.48 -20.07 32.21
CA GLU A 48 26.30 -19.35 31.21
C GLU A 48 27.77 -19.81 31.18
N GLU A 49 28.08 -21.12 31.27
CA GLU A 49 29.47 -21.56 31.09
C GLU A 49 29.61 -23.05 30.70
N ALA A 50 29.40 -23.40 29.42
CA ALA A 50 30.14 -24.48 28.73
C ALA A 50 29.65 -24.73 27.28
N SER A 51 30.33 -24.16 26.28
CA SER A 51 31.12 -24.96 25.32
C SER A 51 31.71 -24.10 24.19
N GLU A 52 33.01 -23.91 24.28
CA GLU A 52 33.93 -23.54 23.20
C GLU A 52 34.01 -24.67 22.16
N THR A 53 33.60 -24.47 20.90
CA THR A 53 34.23 -25.10 19.72
C THR A 53 33.87 -24.38 18.41
N ASP A 54 34.90 -23.85 17.75
CA ASP A 54 35.07 -23.46 16.34
C ASP A 54 33.83 -23.38 15.41
N ALA A 55 33.63 -22.19 14.84
CA ALA A 55 32.65 -21.88 13.82
C ALA A 55 32.95 -22.58 12.48
N PRO A 56 31.95 -23.24 11.86
CA PRO A 56 31.93 -23.46 10.43
C PRO A 56 30.69 -22.78 9.84
N ASN A 57 30.89 -21.66 9.13
CA ASN A 57 29.93 -21.08 8.18
C ASN A 57 28.61 -20.54 8.76
N ASN A 58 28.66 -19.71 9.81
CA ASN A 58 27.49 -18.89 10.19
C ASN A 58 27.43 -17.54 9.42
N ASP A 59 28.45 -17.21 8.64
CA ASP A 59 28.53 -15.95 7.88
C ASP A 59 27.68 -15.96 6.60
N GLU A 60 27.39 -17.12 6.02
CA GLU A 60 26.56 -17.25 4.81
C GLU A 60 25.16 -16.61 4.93
N PRO A 61 24.37 -16.85 6.01
CA PRO A 61 23.11 -16.15 6.21
C PRO A 61 23.27 -14.65 6.52
N ILE A 62 24.44 -14.19 6.98
CA ILE A 62 24.73 -12.77 7.24
C ILE A 62 25.07 -12.07 5.91
N GLU A 63 25.89 -12.67 5.07
CA GLU A 63 26.23 -12.17 3.73
C GLU A 63 24.99 -12.06 2.83
N ILE A 64 24.08 -13.04 2.89
CA ILE A 64 22.81 -12.98 2.15
C ILE A 64 21.94 -11.81 2.65
N LYS A 65 21.84 -11.60 3.98
CA LYS A 65 21.11 -10.45 4.55
C LYS A 65 21.73 -9.13 4.15
N GLU A 66 23.05 -9.05 4.10
CA GLU A 66 23.76 -7.85 3.65
C GLU A 66 23.50 -7.55 2.17
N GLN A 67 23.55 -8.55 1.31
CA GLN A 67 23.23 -8.39 -0.11
C GLN A 67 21.78 -7.92 -0.30
N MET A 68 20.82 -8.52 0.42
CA MET A 68 19.42 -8.09 0.39
C MET A 68 19.24 -6.65 0.87
N TYR A 69 19.98 -6.24 1.90
CA TYR A 69 19.95 -4.87 2.38
C TYR A 69 20.46 -3.90 1.31
N GLN A 70 21.58 -4.21 0.67
CA GLN A 70 22.12 -3.39 -0.41
C GLN A 70 21.15 -3.31 -1.60
N ASP A 71 20.55 -4.42 -2.01
CA ASP A 71 19.57 -4.45 -3.10
C ASP A 71 18.33 -3.62 -2.75
N LYS A 72 17.83 -3.74 -1.51
CA LYS A 72 16.72 -2.93 -1.01
C LYS A 72 17.07 -1.45 -0.99
N LEU A 73 18.29 -1.10 -0.57
CA LEU A 73 18.77 0.28 -0.56
C LEU A 73 18.85 0.86 -1.97
N VAL A 74 19.35 0.10 -2.94
CA VAL A 74 19.40 0.52 -4.36
C VAL A 74 18.00 0.72 -4.91
N ASN A 75 17.07 -0.18 -4.61
CA ASN A 75 15.67 -0.06 -5.02
C ASN A 75 15.01 1.19 -4.44
N LEU A 76 15.21 1.47 -3.15
CA LEU A 76 14.68 2.66 -2.49
C LEU A 76 15.27 3.95 -3.07
N LYS A 77 16.59 3.99 -3.33
CA LYS A 77 17.24 5.13 -4.00
C LYS A 77 16.67 5.37 -5.40
N LYS A 78 16.42 4.30 -6.17
CA LYS A 78 15.78 4.40 -7.49
C LYS A 78 14.36 4.95 -7.40
N GLN A 79 13.56 4.49 -6.44
CA GLN A 79 12.20 5.01 -6.22
C GLN A 79 12.23 6.50 -5.82
N LEU A 80 13.17 6.90 -4.96
CA LEU A 80 13.36 8.31 -4.60
C LEU A 80 13.69 9.17 -5.83
N GLN A 81 14.63 8.73 -6.67
CA GLN A 81 14.95 9.45 -7.91
C GLN A 81 13.72 9.58 -8.82
N GLN A 82 12.95 8.50 -8.97
CA GLN A 82 11.71 8.53 -9.77
C GLN A 82 10.66 9.50 -9.20
N LEU A 83 10.61 9.67 -7.89
CA LEU A 83 9.74 10.65 -7.24
C LEU A 83 10.24 12.08 -7.47
N GLU A 84 11.54 12.34 -7.34
CA GLU A 84 12.15 13.65 -7.64
C GLU A 84 11.90 14.07 -9.09
N ASP A 85 12.04 13.12 -10.02
CA ASP A 85 11.77 13.30 -11.44
C ASP A 85 10.25 13.36 -11.75
N ASN A 86 9.39 13.18 -10.75
CA ASN A 86 7.92 13.15 -10.86
C ASN A 86 7.39 12.08 -11.85
N ILE A 87 8.15 11.01 -12.06
CA ILE A 87 7.81 9.90 -12.96
C ILE A 87 7.41 8.62 -12.22
N HIS A 88 7.36 8.65 -10.88
CA HIS A 88 6.99 7.48 -10.09
C HIS A 88 5.57 7.01 -10.46
N PRO A 89 5.35 5.71 -10.73
CA PRO A 89 4.09 5.20 -11.28
C PRO A 89 2.88 5.54 -10.39
N GLU A 90 3.01 5.37 -9.07
CA GLU A 90 1.94 5.71 -8.12
C GLU A 90 1.63 7.21 -8.09
N PHE A 91 2.67 8.06 -8.22
CA PHE A 91 2.47 9.50 -8.30
C PHE A 91 1.68 9.85 -9.56
N LEU A 92 2.06 9.31 -10.72
CA LEU A 92 1.35 9.53 -11.98
C LEU A 92 -0.09 9.01 -11.95
N LYS A 93 -0.35 7.85 -11.34
CA LYS A 93 -1.71 7.31 -11.13
C LYS A 93 -2.57 8.28 -10.33
N ARG A 94 -2.02 8.85 -9.24
CA ARG A 94 -2.71 9.83 -8.40
C ARG A 94 -2.96 11.16 -9.12
N VAL A 95 -2.01 11.65 -9.91
CA VAL A 95 -2.18 12.87 -10.72
C VAL A 95 -3.31 12.69 -11.72
N LYS A 96 -3.32 11.60 -12.49
CA LYS A 96 -4.39 11.30 -13.46
C LYS A 96 -5.76 11.24 -12.80
N ARG A 97 -5.87 10.65 -11.61
CA ARG A 97 -7.12 10.59 -10.83
C ARG A 97 -7.60 12.01 -10.47
N LEU A 98 -6.71 12.88 -10.01
CA LEU A 98 -7.05 14.26 -9.67
C LEU A 98 -7.46 15.07 -10.90
N GLU A 99 -6.75 14.90 -12.01
CA GLU A 99 -7.11 15.52 -13.29
C GLU A 99 -8.49 15.10 -13.75
N HIS A 100 -8.81 13.81 -13.69
CA HIS A 100 -10.15 13.31 -14.02
C HIS A 100 -11.22 13.94 -13.14
N GLN A 101 -11.05 13.93 -11.81
CA GLN A 101 -11.98 14.55 -10.87
C GLN A 101 -12.19 16.06 -11.14
N LEU A 102 -11.13 16.78 -11.51
CA LEU A 102 -11.22 18.18 -11.87
C LEU A 102 -12.05 18.38 -13.14
N HIS A 103 -11.80 17.60 -14.19
CA HIS A 103 -12.57 17.67 -15.44
C HIS A 103 -14.05 17.40 -15.20
N GLU A 104 -14.39 16.40 -14.39
CA GLU A 104 -15.76 16.08 -14.01
C GLU A 104 -16.43 17.24 -13.27
N ARG A 105 -15.76 17.82 -12.26
CA ARG A 105 -16.28 18.99 -11.53
C ARG A 105 -16.53 20.18 -12.44
N LEU A 106 -15.64 20.43 -13.39
CA LEU A 106 -15.80 21.51 -14.37
C LEU A 106 -16.96 21.22 -15.34
N ARG A 107 -17.14 19.97 -15.78
CA ARG A 107 -18.29 19.56 -16.61
C ARG A 107 -19.60 19.81 -15.88
N ILE A 108 -19.70 19.32 -14.64
CA ILE A 108 -20.85 19.51 -13.75
C ILE A 108 -21.14 21.01 -13.59
N ASN A 109 -20.14 21.83 -13.24
CA ASN A 109 -20.33 23.25 -13.03
C ASN A 109 -20.86 23.99 -14.28
N ARG A 110 -20.49 23.54 -15.49
CA ARG A 110 -21.03 24.08 -16.75
C ARG A 110 -22.50 23.72 -16.96
N ILE A 111 -22.94 22.54 -16.52
CA ILE A 111 -24.33 22.07 -16.69
C ILE A 111 -25.27 22.76 -15.69
N TYR A 112 -24.80 23.01 -14.47
CA TYR A 112 -25.61 23.62 -13.40
C TYR A 112 -25.57 25.17 -13.38
N LYS A 113 -24.94 25.81 -14.38
CA LYS A 113 -24.97 27.27 -14.59
C LYS A 113 -26.12 27.66 -15.50
#